data_AF-A0A3N5ZLA4-F1
#
_entry.id   AF-A0A3N5ZLA4-F1
#
_cell.length_a   1.000
_cell.length_b   1.000
_cell.length_c   1.000
_cell.angle_alpha   90.00
_cell.angle_beta   90.00
_cell.angle_gamma   90.00
#
_symmetry.space_group_name_H-M   'P 1'
#
loop_
_entity.id
_entity.type
_entity.pdbx_description
1 polymer ?
#
loop_
_entity_poly.entity_id
_entity_poly.type
_entity_poly.pdbx_seq_one_letter_code
_entity_poly.pdbx_strand_id
1 'polypeptide(L)'
;MAAGEIAVTSWPDSSGTEGRDPITADDRDLHELLTVEEVAALLKVSKSWVYEHTRSRGIPKSERLPHLKLGKYVRFDGEAVRAFLNRRYKVM
;
A
#
# COMPACT_ATOMS: atom_id res chain seq x y z
N MET A 1 25.07 6.95 -55.31
CA MET A 1 25.31 7.27 -53.89
C MET A 1 24.29 6.49 -53.10
N ALA A 2 24.71 5.40 -52.44
CA ALA A 2 23.85 4.40 -51.85
C ALA A 2 23.80 4.51 -50.33
N ALA A 3 22.59 4.30 -49.81
CA ALA A 3 22.21 3.64 -48.55
C ALA A 3 22.72 4.19 -47.21
N GLY A 4 21.82 4.21 -46.22
CA GLY A 4 22.24 4.21 -44.82
C GLY A 4 21.20 4.71 -43.82
N GLU A 5 20.07 4.03 -43.76
CA GLU A 5 19.10 4.09 -42.66
C GLU A 5 19.79 3.76 -41.32
N ILE A 6 19.63 4.60 -40.29
CA ILE A 6 20.10 4.30 -38.93
C ILE A 6 18.91 3.93 -38.06
N ALA A 7 18.68 2.63 -37.94
CA ALA A 7 17.91 2.01 -36.88
C ALA A 7 18.88 1.32 -35.90
N VAL A 8 18.85 1.72 -34.63
CA VAL A 8 19.31 0.96 -33.44
C VAL A 8 18.68 1.71 -32.25
N THR A 9 17.58 1.24 -31.65
CA THR A 9 17.41 0.06 -30.78
C THR A 9 18.20 0.17 -29.47
N SER A 10 17.46 -0.05 -28.38
CA SER A 10 17.91 -0.36 -27.02
C SER A 10 18.24 0.84 -26.12
N TRP A 11 17.28 1.19 -25.26
CA TRP A 11 17.64 1.71 -23.94
C TRP A 11 18.42 0.60 -23.20
N PRO A 12 19.53 0.92 -22.52
CA PRO A 12 20.22 -0.07 -21.72
C PRO A 12 19.31 -0.54 -20.58
N ASP A 13 19.35 -1.83 -20.30
CA ASP A 13 18.85 -2.40 -19.06
C ASP A 13 19.61 -1.74 -17.90
N SER A 14 18.97 -0.76 -17.25
CA SER A 14 19.44 -0.19 -16.00
C SER A 14 18.81 -0.96 -14.85
N SER A 15 19.24 -2.21 -14.73
CA SER A 15 19.28 -2.91 -13.46
C SER A 15 20.21 -2.14 -12.51
N GLY A 16 19.66 -1.63 -11.41
CA GLY A 16 20.44 -1.12 -10.28
C GLY A 16 20.55 0.41 -10.17
N THR A 17 19.56 1.03 -9.54
CA THR A 17 19.83 2.12 -8.60
C THR A 17 19.19 1.75 -7.28
N GLU A 18 20.01 1.06 -6.49
CA GLU A 18 19.84 0.83 -5.06
C GLU A 18 19.76 2.19 -4.34
N GLY A 19 18.54 2.71 -4.23
CA GLY A 19 18.15 3.67 -3.21
C GLY A 19 17.40 2.94 -2.10
N ARG A 20 17.95 1.82 -1.61
CA ARG A 20 17.43 1.19 -0.39
C ARG A 20 18.11 1.90 0.77
N ASP A 21 17.54 3.02 1.17
CA ASP A 21 17.92 3.68 2.42
C ASP A 21 17.90 2.61 3.54
N PRO A 22 18.99 2.43 4.30
CA PRO A 22 18.97 1.57 5.46
C PRO A 22 18.18 2.33 6.54
N ILE A 23 16.85 2.16 6.53
CA ILE A 23 16.03 2.53 7.68
C ILE A 23 16.56 1.70 8.84
N THR A 24 17.36 2.36 9.67
CA THR A 24 17.94 1.83 10.89
C THR A 24 16.83 1.20 11.70
N ALA A 25 17.01 -0.10 11.99
CA ALA A 25 16.03 -0.95 12.65
C ALA A 25 15.83 -0.60 14.13
N ASP A 26 15.93 0.68 14.53
CA ASP A 26 15.84 1.14 15.92
C ASP A 26 14.81 2.30 16.12
N ASP A 27 14.14 2.78 15.06
CA ASP A 27 12.91 3.60 15.16
C ASP A 27 11.65 2.73 15.36
N ARG A 28 11.75 1.71 16.21
CA ARG A 28 10.77 0.59 16.28
C ARG A 28 9.39 0.93 16.85
N ASP A 29 9.17 2.15 17.33
CA ASP A 29 7.89 2.58 17.92
C ASP A 29 7.06 3.51 17.02
N LEU A 30 7.58 3.90 15.86
CA LEU A 30 6.78 4.54 14.82
C LEU A 30 6.13 3.45 13.98
N HIS A 31 5.01 2.88 14.46
CA HIS A 31 4.22 1.92 13.69
C HIS A 31 4.01 2.43 12.26
N GLU A 32 4.67 1.78 11.30
CA GLU A 32 4.72 2.23 9.92
C GLU A 32 3.29 2.30 9.36
N LEU A 33 2.89 3.51 8.97
CA LEU A 33 1.55 3.78 8.50
C LEU A 33 1.40 3.37 7.03
N LEU A 34 0.69 2.27 6.83
CA LEU A 34 0.39 1.68 5.53
C LEU A 34 -0.48 2.62 4.68
N THR A 35 -0.18 2.63 3.39
CA THR A 35 -0.96 3.25 2.31
C THR A 35 -2.12 2.35 1.88
N VAL A 36 -3.01 2.89 1.04
CA VAL A 36 -4.11 2.12 0.44
C VAL A 36 -3.58 0.95 -0.39
N GLU A 37 -2.52 1.16 -1.17
CA GLU A 37 -1.85 0.10 -1.93
C GLU A 37 -1.34 -1.02 -1.04
N GLU A 38 -0.63 -0.69 0.04
CA GLU A 38 -0.02 -1.68 0.92
C GLU A 38 -1.08 -2.50 1.67
N VAL A 39 -2.15 -1.85 2.13
CA VAL A 39 -3.28 -2.56 2.74
C VAL A 39 -3.98 -3.47 1.74
N ALA A 40 -4.18 -3.00 0.50
CA ALA A 40 -4.78 -3.82 -0.55
C ALA A 40 -3.91 -5.05 -0.85
N ALA A 41 -2.58 -4.88 -0.90
CA ALA A 41 -1.64 -5.97 -1.09
C ALA A 41 -1.60 -6.95 0.10
N LEU A 42 -1.67 -6.42 1.33
CA LEU A 42 -1.68 -7.20 2.58
C LEU A 42 -2.93 -8.07 2.66
N LEU A 43 -4.09 -7.50 2.38
CA LEU A 43 -5.39 -8.19 2.41
C LEU A 43 -5.67 -9.00 1.14
N LYS A 44 -4.83 -8.87 0.10
CA LYS A 44 -5.05 -9.44 -1.25
C LYS A 44 -6.41 -9.03 -1.86
N VAL A 45 -6.80 -7.78 -1.67
CA VAL A 45 -8.04 -7.19 -2.21
C VAL A 45 -7.73 -6.05 -3.19
N SER A 46 -8.76 -5.53 -3.87
CA SER A 46 -8.60 -4.37 -4.74
C SER A 46 -8.52 -3.06 -3.94
N LYS A 47 -7.86 -2.03 -4.49
CA LYS A 47 -7.84 -0.69 -3.88
C LYS A 47 -9.24 -0.10 -3.73
N SER A 48 -10.12 -0.37 -4.70
CA SER A 48 -11.51 0.06 -4.68
C SER A 48 -12.25 -0.49 -3.46
N TRP A 49 -12.01 -1.75 -3.11
CA TRP A 49 -12.55 -2.36 -1.89
C TRP A 49 -12.10 -1.59 -0.64
N VAL A 50 -10.82 -1.23 -0.56
CA VAL A 50 -10.27 -0.45 0.58
C VAL A 50 -10.92 0.93 0.66
N TYR A 51 -11.09 1.63 -0.46
CA TYR A 51 -11.78 2.93 -0.47
C TYR A 51 -13.25 2.82 -0.09
N GLU A 52 -13.94 1.77 -0.50
CA GLU A 52 -15.33 1.52 -0.10
C GLU A 52 -15.41 1.26 1.41
N HIS A 53 -14.52 0.41 1.93
CA HIS A 53 -14.49 0.01 3.34
C HIS A 53 -13.89 1.06 4.28
N THR A 54 -13.41 2.19 3.76
CA THR A 54 -13.03 3.37 4.56
C THR A 54 -14.15 4.40 4.67
N ARG A 55 -15.22 4.29 3.86
CA ARG A 55 -16.25 5.34 3.79
C ARG A 55 -17.16 5.41 5.02
N SER A 56 -17.44 6.67 5.36
CA SER A 56 -18.53 7.27 6.16
C SER A 56 -19.89 6.58 6.15
N ARG A 57 -20.39 6.34 4.94
CA ARG A 57 -21.81 6.16 4.68
C ARG A 57 -22.04 4.74 4.16
N GLY A 58 -22.98 4.02 4.77
CA GLY A 58 -23.43 2.70 4.31
C GLY A 58 -22.80 1.50 5.01
N ILE A 59 -21.69 1.67 5.74
CA ILE A 59 -21.02 0.58 6.45
C ILE A 59 -21.04 0.87 7.96
N PRO A 60 -21.53 -0.08 8.80
CA PRO A 60 -21.52 0.08 10.25
C PRO A 60 -20.09 0.20 10.77
N LYS A 61 -19.90 0.94 11.87
CA LYS A 61 -18.56 1.23 12.43
C LYS A 61 -17.75 -0.05 12.75
N SER A 62 -18.44 -1.13 13.08
CA SER A 62 -17.88 -2.46 13.33
C SER A 62 -17.28 -3.13 12.08
N GLU A 63 -17.70 -2.72 10.89
CA GLU A 63 -17.28 -3.30 9.61
C GLU A 63 -16.37 -2.37 8.80
N ARG A 64 -16.18 -1.13 9.29
CA ARG A 64 -15.28 -0.17 8.67
C ARG A 64 -13.82 -0.50 8.99
N LEU A 65 -12.99 -0.42 7.96
CA LEU A 65 -11.55 -0.56 8.11
C LEU A 65 -10.97 0.60 8.93
N PRO A 66 -10.18 0.33 9.99
CA PRO A 66 -9.60 1.36 10.84
C PRO A 66 -8.59 2.17 10.02
N HIS A 67 -8.86 3.46 9.86
CA HIS A 67 -8.06 4.37 9.05
C HIS A 67 -7.80 5.68 9.79
N LEU A 68 -6.63 6.26 9.53
CA LEU A 68 -6.20 7.56 10.02
C LEU A 68 -6.26 8.57 8.87
N LYS A 69 -6.95 9.69 9.09
CA LYS A 69 -6.97 10.81 8.15
C LYS A 69 -5.90 11.83 8.54
N LEU A 70 -4.88 11.95 7.69
CA LEU A 70 -3.81 12.96 7.80
C LEU A 70 -4.03 14.01 6.70
N GLY A 71 -4.99 14.90 6.94
CA GLY A 71 -5.43 15.88 5.95
C GLY A 71 -6.02 15.21 4.70
N LYS A 72 -5.32 15.33 3.56
CA LYS A 72 -5.73 14.68 2.29
C LYS A 72 -5.36 13.19 2.22
N TYR A 73 -4.48 12.72 3.10
CA TYR A 73 -3.97 11.35 3.05
C TYR A 73 -4.78 10.45 3.98
N VAL A 74 -5.07 9.24 3.50
CA VAL A 74 -5.62 8.17 4.33
C VAL A 74 -4.52 7.15 4.54
N ARG A 75 -4.25 6.86 5.82
CA ARG A 75 -3.24 5.91 6.25
C ARG A 75 -3.87 4.85 7.15
N PHE A 76 -3.18 3.73 7.29
CA PHE A 76 -3.66 2.60 8.07
C PHE A 76 -2.55 2.13 8.99
N ASP A 77 -2.93 1.84 10.21
CA ASP A 77 -2.05 1.12 11.13
C ASP A 77 -2.18 -0.38 10.83
N GLY A 78 -1.05 -1.03 10.52
CA GLY A 78 -0.99 -2.46 10.23
C GLY A 78 -1.46 -3.33 11.39
N GLU A 79 -1.17 -2.95 12.64
CA GLU A 79 -1.67 -3.66 13.82
C GLU A 79 -3.17 -3.48 13.97
N ALA A 80 -3.67 -2.25 13.79
CA ALA A 80 -5.10 -1.98 13.88
C ALA A 80 -5.89 -2.78 12.82
N VAL A 81 -5.36 -2.88 11.59
CA VAL A 81 -5.95 -3.71 10.51
C VAL A 81 -5.94 -5.19 10.91
N ARG A 82 -4.83 -5.73 11.41
CA ARG A 82 -4.75 -7.13 11.88
C ARG A 82 -5.70 -7.40 13.04
N ALA A 83 -5.77 -6.51 14.02
CA ALA A 83 -6.69 -6.61 15.15
C ALA A 83 -8.16 -6.54 14.70
N PHE A 84 -8.46 -5.72 13.70
CA PHE A 84 -9.78 -5.67 13.08
C PHE A 84 -10.16 -7.01 12.43
N LEU A 85 -9.24 -7.63 11.69
CA LEU A 85 -9.44 -8.97 11.14
C LEU A 85 -9.66 -10.00 12.24
N ASN A 86 -8.83 -10.03 13.28
CA ASN A 86 -8.98 -10.98 14.39
C ASN A 86 -10.33 -10.84 15.11
N ARG A 87 -10.85 -9.63 15.28
CA ARG A 87 -12.20 -9.41 15.82
C ARG A 87 -13.29 -10.00 14.92
N ARG A 88 -13.10 -9.97 13.59
CA ARG A 88 -14.06 -10.48 12.61
C ARG A 88 -13.95 -12.00 12.38
N TYR A 89 -12.73 -12.55 12.45
CA TYR A 89 -12.45 -13.98 12.37
C TYR A 89 -12.55 -14.69 13.71
N LYS A 90 -13.13 -14.08 14.75
CA LYS A 90 -13.51 -14.81 15.96
C LYS A 90 -14.65 -15.75 15.61
N VAL A 91 -14.26 -16.89 15.04
CA VAL A 91 -15.07 -18.02 14.62
C VAL A 91 -15.88 -18.50 15.83
N MET A 92 -17.19 -18.62 15.61
CA MET A 92 -18.14 -19.33 16.47
C MET A 92 -17.76 -20.80 16.59
#